data_AF-X0CN62-F1
#
_entry.id   AF-X0CN62-F1
#
_cell.length_a   1.000
_cell.length_b   1.000
_cell.length_c   1.000
_cell.angle_alpha   90.00
_cell.angle_beta   90.00
_cell.angle_gamma   90.00
#
_symmetry.space_group_name_H-M   'P 1'
#
loop_
_entity.id
_entity.type
_entity.pdbx_description
1 polymer ?
#
loop_
_entity_poly.entity_id
_entity_poly.type
_entity_poly.pdbx_seq_one_letter_code
_entity_poly.pdbx_strand_id
1 'polypeptide(L)'
;MLGRMRMSIDDCINEYQRLGSIVFGKPRNGEYMFDEKILVRETKAVVAKYLGKEDAPLLDPLGDDACNTVVYTIPYQNAVQQTATALRSYINEDKDPRPKAWTIWEAVRATSAALTVFEPFVHGPPGKEVRYMDAGFGYNNPSDLILQEARSLWEGDHYLTLNSDVGVFLSLGTGMGHIVRMDNDTVIQTVTAKFRAPIKAVDAMKQIVTGTNRIHRIVADQFGSNSIRYYRFNVDQGLEGVKLFDHKRREDMEVDTDAYLEKFEVGRQVKKCVDVMKVLPVREPGLLDNRHDEEDIYSLGDDGTPEQRKLLERLKALRINREYFERHQKDWESQVNKPEAKYHKRLYREVETVGYLWNAVVQADLLDERGREILVSCTPNPDRPQLKVMDECKAIAYYSPSDETPERVAARIELANQDLSNAFHILRQLLCTAAAYWEEHSFVYCWVAKRMGGILELWGCRREARNLYLVARDGKVKMFGADHWSVRNLQDKLERLTYTLRE
;
A
#
# COMPACT_ATOMS: atom_id res chain seq x y z
N MET A 1 -4.98 -9.08 -3.15
CA MET A 1 -4.58 -10.38 -2.58
C MET A 1 -3.09 -10.37 -2.29
N LEU A 2 -2.22 -10.44 -3.30
CA LEU A 2 -0.75 -10.42 -3.14
C LEU A 2 -0.18 -9.16 -2.46
N GLY A 3 -0.72 -7.97 -2.78
CA GLY A 3 -0.24 -6.70 -2.21
C GLY A 3 -0.71 -6.48 -0.77
N ARG A 4 -1.82 -5.75 -0.59
CA ARG A 4 -2.34 -5.35 0.73
C ARG A 4 -2.63 -6.50 1.70
N MET A 5 -3.03 -7.67 1.20
CA MET A 5 -3.36 -8.83 2.05
C MET A 5 -2.20 -9.83 2.15
N ARG A 6 -1.09 -9.64 1.42
CA ARG A 6 0.14 -10.46 1.49
C ARG A 6 -0.13 -11.97 1.58
N MET A 7 -1.13 -12.43 0.84
CA MET A 7 -1.49 -13.85 0.79
C MET A 7 -0.37 -14.62 0.09
N SER A 8 -0.19 -15.89 0.47
CA SER A 8 0.62 -16.82 -0.32
C SER A 8 0.05 -16.96 -1.73
N ILE A 9 0.87 -17.43 -2.68
CA ILE A 9 0.39 -17.70 -4.05
C ILE A 9 -0.74 -18.74 -4.02
N ASP A 10 -0.57 -19.80 -3.22
CA ASP A 10 -1.56 -20.88 -3.10
C ASP A 10 -2.88 -20.36 -2.50
N ASP A 11 -2.82 -19.53 -1.46
CA ASP A 11 -4.02 -18.91 -0.87
C ASP A 11 -4.69 -17.96 -1.86
N CYS A 12 -3.92 -17.19 -2.64
CA CYS A 12 -4.47 -16.36 -3.70
C CYS A 12 -5.24 -17.19 -4.72
N ILE A 13 -4.67 -18.31 -5.17
CA ILE A 13 -5.30 -19.21 -6.15
C ILE A 13 -6.59 -19.78 -5.57
N ASN A 14 -6.55 -20.31 -4.35
CA ASN A 14 -7.71 -20.91 -3.69
C ASN A 14 -8.82 -19.88 -3.44
N GLU A 15 -8.47 -18.69 -2.93
CA GLU A 15 -9.43 -17.63 -2.65
C GLU A 15 -10.02 -17.06 -3.95
N TYR A 16 -9.20 -16.89 -5.00
CA TYR A 16 -9.69 -16.45 -6.31
C TYR A 16 -10.66 -17.46 -6.92
N GLN A 17 -10.40 -18.76 -6.81
CA GLN A 17 -11.30 -19.82 -7.27
C GLN A 17 -12.65 -19.76 -6.53
N ARG A 18 -12.61 -19.65 -5.20
CA ARG A 18 -13.82 -19.50 -4.39
C ARG A 18 -14.62 -18.28 -4.83
N LEU A 19 -13.98 -17.11 -4.91
CA LEU A 19 -14.62 -15.86 -5.34
C LEU A 19 -15.21 -15.99 -6.75
N GLY A 20 -14.45 -16.49 -7.71
CA GLY A 20 -14.89 -16.66 -9.10
C GLY A 20 -16.14 -17.53 -9.21
N SER A 21 -16.21 -18.62 -8.43
CA SER A 21 -17.38 -19.51 -8.41
C SER A 21 -18.66 -18.84 -7.89
N ILE A 22 -18.52 -17.94 -6.91
CA ILE A 22 -19.66 -17.25 -6.29
C ILE A 22 -20.09 -16.06 -7.14
N VAL A 23 -19.13 -15.24 -7.58
CA VAL A 23 -19.37 -14.01 -8.34
C VAL A 23 -19.86 -14.31 -9.75
N PHE A 24 -19.24 -15.28 -10.44
CA PHE A 24 -19.56 -15.62 -11.83
C PHE A 24 -20.45 -16.86 -11.97
N GLY A 25 -20.90 -17.46 -10.85
CA GLY A 25 -21.69 -18.69 -10.84
C GLY A 25 -23.11 -18.55 -11.39
N LYS A 26 -23.69 -17.35 -11.35
CA LYS A 26 -25.08 -17.09 -11.75
C LYS A 26 -25.20 -15.83 -12.62
N PRO A 27 -25.02 -15.96 -13.95
CA PRO A 27 -25.25 -14.84 -14.86
C PRO A 27 -26.73 -14.41 -14.84
N ARG A 28 -26.96 -13.11 -15.05
CA ARG A 28 -28.27 -12.46 -15.05
C ARG A 28 -28.76 -12.19 -16.48
N ASN A 29 -30.08 -12.18 -16.64
CA ASN A 29 -30.71 -11.62 -17.84
C ASN A 29 -30.99 -10.13 -17.58
N GLY A 30 -30.05 -9.27 -17.93
CA GLY A 30 -30.16 -7.81 -17.71
C GLY A 30 -29.11 -7.03 -18.49
N GLU A 31 -29.05 -5.71 -18.27
CA GLU A 31 -28.02 -4.85 -18.88
C GLU A 31 -26.60 -5.26 -18.47
N TYR A 32 -26.45 -5.77 -17.24
CA TYR A 32 -25.20 -6.27 -16.68
C TYR A 32 -25.28 -7.78 -16.40
N MET A 33 -24.22 -8.49 -16.76
CA MET A 33 -24.16 -9.95 -16.71
C MET A 33 -24.10 -10.51 -15.27
N PHE A 34 -23.51 -9.79 -14.32
CA PHE A 34 -23.30 -10.28 -12.96
C PHE A 34 -23.74 -9.27 -11.89
N ASP A 35 -23.95 -9.77 -10.67
CA ASP A 35 -24.30 -8.93 -9.53
C ASP A 35 -23.07 -8.30 -8.88
N GLU A 36 -22.98 -6.98 -8.99
CA GLU A 36 -21.94 -6.24 -8.31
C GLU A 36 -22.02 -6.35 -6.78
N LYS A 37 -23.22 -6.54 -6.21
CA LYS A 37 -23.40 -6.65 -4.76
C LYS A 37 -22.79 -7.93 -4.22
N ILE A 38 -22.80 -9.01 -4.99
CA ILE A 38 -22.14 -10.27 -4.63
C ILE A 38 -20.63 -10.04 -4.60
N LEU A 39 -20.07 -9.40 -5.63
CA LEU A 39 -18.65 -9.06 -5.66
C LEU A 39 -18.23 -8.19 -4.46
N VAL A 40 -19.01 -7.16 -4.12
CA VAL A 40 -18.76 -6.31 -2.94
C VAL A 40 -18.73 -7.15 -1.67
N ARG A 41 -19.79 -7.93 -1.42
CA ARG A 41 -19.93 -8.73 -0.20
C ARG A 41 -18.77 -9.71 -0.04
N GLU A 42 -18.45 -10.45 -1.08
CA GLU A 42 -17.39 -11.46 -1.01
C GLU A 42 -16.00 -10.81 -0.88
N THR A 43 -15.76 -9.69 -1.55
CA THR A 43 -14.51 -8.94 -1.40
C THR A 43 -14.37 -8.41 0.02
N LYS A 44 -15.43 -7.81 0.58
CA LYS A 44 -15.46 -7.34 1.97
C LYS A 44 -15.16 -8.45 2.97
N ALA A 45 -15.72 -9.65 2.77
CA ALA A 45 -15.45 -10.82 3.61
C ALA A 45 -13.98 -11.23 3.58
N VAL A 46 -13.35 -11.26 2.39
CA VAL A 46 -11.91 -11.56 2.26
C VAL A 46 -11.07 -10.46 2.90
N VAL A 47 -11.41 -9.20 2.70
CA VAL A 47 -10.69 -8.08 3.33
C VAL A 47 -10.79 -8.16 4.85
N ALA A 48 -11.98 -8.43 5.41
CA ALA A 48 -12.17 -8.61 6.84
C ALA A 48 -11.38 -9.81 7.38
N LYS A 49 -11.36 -10.94 6.66
CA LYS A 49 -10.62 -12.16 7.03
C LYS A 49 -9.11 -11.90 7.21
N TYR A 50 -8.50 -11.10 6.34
CA TYR A 50 -7.04 -10.86 6.39
C TYR A 50 -6.66 -9.56 7.09
N LEU A 51 -7.48 -8.51 6.98
CA LEU A 51 -7.20 -7.16 7.51
C LEU A 51 -8.06 -6.76 8.72
N GLY A 52 -9.04 -7.58 9.11
CA GLY A 52 -9.82 -7.44 10.35
C GLY A 52 -11.00 -6.47 10.24
N LYS A 53 -11.07 -5.70 9.14
CA LYS A 53 -12.15 -4.76 8.87
C LYS A 53 -12.49 -4.80 7.39
N GLU A 54 -13.77 -4.96 7.05
CA GLU A 54 -14.23 -5.01 5.65
C GLU A 54 -13.93 -3.74 4.85
N ASP A 55 -13.97 -2.58 5.51
CA ASP A 55 -13.69 -1.26 4.92
C ASP A 55 -12.23 -0.82 5.14
N ALA A 56 -11.29 -1.77 5.13
CA ALA A 56 -9.87 -1.43 5.21
C ALA A 56 -9.47 -0.51 4.02
N PRO A 57 -8.71 0.57 4.25
CA PRO A 57 -8.23 1.47 3.23
C PRO A 57 -7.22 0.76 2.32
N LEU A 58 -7.24 1.19 1.06
CA LEU A 58 -6.27 0.77 0.06
C LEU A 58 -4.87 1.24 0.43
N LEU A 59 -4.74 2.45 0.97
CA LEU A 59 -3.46 2.99 1.43
C LEU A 59 -2.86 2.07 2.50
N ASP A 60 -1.62 1.63 2.26
CA ASP A 60 -0.85 0.81 3.18
C ASP A 60 -0.05 1.71 4.13
N PRO A 61 -0.35 1.70 5.43
CA PRO A 61 0.38 2.50 6.42
C PRO A 61 1.76 1.95 6.75
N LEU A 62 2.10 0.75 6.27
CA LEU A 62 3.47 0.24 6.37
C LEU A 62 4.41 0.93 5.36
N GLY A 63 3.87 1.66 4.38
CA GLY A 63 4.67 2.49 3.49
C GLY A 63 5.67 1.70 2.66
N ASP A 64 6.92 2.14 2.70
CA ASP A 64 8.06 1.52 2.00
C ASP A 64 8.35 0.09 2.47
N ASP A 65 7.77 -0.32 3.61
CA ASP A 65 7.86 -1.69 4.13
C ASP A 65 6.70 -2.60 3.62
N ALA A 66 5.88 -2.07 2.71
CA ALA A 66 4.90 -2.82 1.94
C ALA A 66 5.24 -2.82 0.45
N CYS A 67 4.75 -3.84 -0.25
CA CYS A 67 4.81 -3.86 -1.69
C CYS A 67 3.90 -2.76 -2.24
N ASN A 68 4.50 -1.72 -2.84
CA ASN A 68 3.79 -0.65 -3.52
C ASN A 68 2.88 -1.24 -4.61
N THR A 69 1.58 -1.19 -4.35
CA THR A 69 0.54 -1.75 -5.22
C THR A 69 -0.24 -0.61 -5.85
N VAL A 70 -0.47 -0.69 -7.15
CA VAL A 70 -1.34 0.24 -7.88
C VAL A 70 -2.25 -0.54 -8.81
N VAL A 71 -3.51 -0.15 -8.86
CA VAL A 71 -4.50 -0.65 -9.82
C VAL A 71 -5.11 0.53 -10.57
N TYR A 72 -5.64 0.31 -11.77
CA TYR A 72 -6.11 1.40 -12.63
C TYR A 72 -7.61 1.29 -12.92
N THR A 73 -8.28 2.43 -12.98
CA THR A 73 -9.68 2.58 -13.38
C THR A 73 -9.82 3.80 -14.32
N ILE A 74 -10.92 3.94 -15.03
CA ILE A 74 -11.18 5.10 -15.91
C ILE A 74 -12.47 5.82 -15.53
N PRO A 75 -12.53 7.17 -15.55
CA PRO A 75 -13.79 7.90 -15.36
C PRO A 75 -14.77 7.67 -16.52
N TYR A 76 -16.05 7.44 -16.20
CA TYR A 76 -17.09 7.07 -17.16
C TYR A 76 -17.38 8.15 -18.21
N GLN A 77 -17.49 9.41 -17.80
CA GLN A 77 -17.96 10.53 -18.66
C GLN A 77 -16.86 11.23 -19.47
N ASN A 78 -15.58 10.96 -19.18
CA ASN A 78 -14.43 11.56 -19.89
C ASN A 78 -13.70 10.56 -20.81
N ALA A 79 -14.40 9.52 -21.29
CA ALA A 79 -13.82 8.46 -22.14
C ALA A 79 -13.21 8.93 -23.48
N VAL A 80 -13.33 10.23 -23.81
CA VAL A 80 -12.72 10.86 -24.99
C VAL A 80 -11.29 11.35 -24.72
N GLN A 81 -10.94 11.65 -23.45
CA GLN A 81 -9.57 11.95 -22.98
C GLN A 81 -9.19 10.89 -21.95
N GLN A 82 -8.96 9.67 -22.43
CA GLN A 82 -8.71 8.48 -21.63
C GLN A 82 -7.39 8.61 -20.87
N THR A 83 -7.37 9.17 -19.66
CA THR A 83 -6.26 8.96 -18.73
C THR A 83 -6.72 8.04 -17.61
N ALA A 84 -5.99 6.95 -17.39
CA ALA A 84 -6.27 6.04 -16.31
C ALA A 84 -6.07 6.74 -14.96
N THR A 85 -7.01 6.56 -14.05
CA THR A 85 -6.87 6.93 -12.63
C THR A 85 -6.15 5.79 -11.92
N ALA A 86 -5.01 6.10 -11.32
CA ALA A 86 -4.25 5.18 -10.49
C ALA A 86 -4.79 5.16 -9.06
N LEU A 87 -5.15 3.98 -8.57
CA LEU A 87 -5.54 3.72 -7.18
C LEU A 87 -4.37 3.03 -6.49
N ARG A 88 -3.69 3.76 -5.59
CA ARG A 88 -2.40 3.35 -5.01
C ARG A 88 -2.55 2.90 -3.56
N SER A 89 -1.71 1.96 -3.15
CA SER A 89 -1.48 1.61 -1.75
C SER A 89 -0.43 2.49 -1.08
N TYR A 90 0.08 3.50 -1.77
CA TYR A 90 1.13 4.42 -1.30
C TYR A 90 0.82 5.83 -1.80
N ILE A 91 1.51 6.82 -1.24
CA ILE A 91 1.40 8.22 -1.69
C ILE A 91 2.53 8.46 -2.70
N ASN A 92 2.16 8.96 -3.88
CA ASN A 92 3.12 9.44 -4.87
C ASN A 92 3.05 10.98 -4.85
N GLU A 93 4.06 11.63 -4.29
CA GLU A 93 4.08 13.09 -4.08
C GLU A 93 3.95 13.89 -5.37
N ASP A 94 4.60 13.44 -6.44
CA ASP A 94 4.70 14.19 -7.68
C ASP A 94 3.44 14.06 -8.54
N LYS A 95 2.69 12.96 -8.36
CA LYS A 95 1.47 12.70 -9.14
C LYS A 95 0.18 12.98 -8.38
N ASP A 96 0.12 12.60 -7.12
CA ASP A 96 -1.10 12.70 -6.31
C ASP A 96 -0.76 12.79 -4.81
N PRO A 97 -0.31 13.97 -4.32
CA PRO A 97 0.12 14.14 -2.93
C PRO A 97 -1.04 14.08 -1.93
N ARG A 98 -2.28 14.15 -2.41
CA ARG A 98 -3.51 14.11 -1.60
C ARG A 98 -4.54 13.20 -2.26
N PRO A 99 -4.30 11.87 -2.27
CA PRO A 99 -5.16 10.94 -2.96
C PRO A 99 -6.55 10.90 -2.31
N LYS A 100 -7.57 10.64 -3.13
CA LYS A 100 -8.91 10.33 -2.61
C LYS A 100 -8.83 9.10 -1.70
N ALA A 101 -9.62 9.08 -0.64
CA ALA A 101 -9.70 7.92 0.24
C ALA A 101 -10.42 6.77 -0.48
N TRP A 102 -9.75 5.63 -0.64
CA TRP A 102 -10.32 4.42 -1.19
C TRP A 102 -10.21 3.30 -0.18
N THR A 103 -11.26 2.50 -0.03
CA THR A 103 -11.17 1.17 0.55
C THR A 103 -10.74 0.14 -0.49
N ILE A 104 -10.24 -1.01 -0.05
CA ILE A 104 -9.80 -2.08 -0.95
C ILE A 104 -10.96 -2.60 -1.80
N TRP A 105 -12.16 -2.77 -1.21
CA TRP A 105 -13.31 -3.28 -1.96
C TRP A 105 -13.83 -2.27 -3.00
N GLU A 106 -13.73 -0.97 -2.72
CA GLU A 106 -14.07 0.07 -3.71
C GLU A 106 -13.10 0.06 -4.89
N ALA A 107 -11.80 -0.11 -4.63
CA ALA A 107 -10.81 -0.23 -5.69
C ALA A 107 -11.04 -1.48 -6.55
N VAL A 108 -11.39 -2.61 -5.93
CA VAL A 108 -11.81 -3.83 -6.64
C VAL A 108 -13.05 -3.57 -7.49
N ARG A 109 -14.06 -2.85 -6.96
CA ARG A 109 -15.27 -2.52 -7.72
C ARG A 109 -15.04 -1.58 -8.90
N ALA A 110 -14.19 -0.58 -8.72
CA ALA A 110 -13.84 0.35 -9.80
C ALA A 110 -13.07 -0.35 -10.92
N THR A 111 -12.15 -1.25 -10.57
CA THR A 111 -11.34 -1.99 -11.54
C THR A 111 -12.08 -3.16 -12.18
N SER A 112 -13.09 -3.72 -11.53
CA SER A 112 -13.92 -4.80 -12.10
C SER A 112 -15.10 -4.30 -12.94
N ALA A 113 -15.39 -2.99 -12.95
CA ALA A 113 -16.56 -2.41 -13.59
C ALA A 113 -16.44 -2.37 -15.14
N ALA A 114 -16.23 -3.52 -15.76
CA ALA A 114 -16.16 -3.68 -17.19
C ALA A 114 -17.56 -3.51 -17.81
N LEU A 115 -17.63 -2.78 -18.93
CA LEU A 115 -18.90 -2.51 -19.62
C LEU A 115 -19.67 -3.81 -19.83
N THR A 116 -20.98 -3.79 -19.51
CA THR A 116 -21.94 -4.91 -19.61
C THR A 116 -21.66 -6.14 -18.72
N VAL A 117 -20.53 -6.17 -18.01
CA VAL A 117 -20.22 -7.23 -17.02
C VAL A 117 -20.75 -6.82 -15.66
N PHE A 118 -20.37 -5.63 -15.20
CA PHE A 118 -20.83 -5.00 -13.97
C PHE A 118 -21.21 -3.54 -14.22
N GLU A 119 -22.10 -3.01 -13.39
CA GLU A 119 -22.43 -1.59 -13.44
C GLU A 119 -21.24 -0.69 -13.05
N PRO A 120 -21.12 0.52 -13.67
CA PRO A 120 -20.11 1.51 -13.30
C PRO A 120 -20.14 1.83 -11.81
N PHE A 121 -18.96 1.91 -11.19
CA PHE A 121 -18.85 2.17 -9.76
C PHE A 121 -18.91 3.68 -9.49
N VAL A 122 -19.73 4.09 -8.52
CA VAL A 122 -19.86 5.49 -8.11
C VAL A 122 -19.00 5.71 -6.86
N HIS A 123 -18.05 6.64 -6.92
CA HIS A 123 -17.17 6.95 -5.79
C HIS A 123 -17.11 8.46 -5.53
N GLY A 124 -17.08 8.82 -4.25
CA GLY A 124 -17.00 10.19 -3.76
C GLY A 124 -18.15 10.55 -2.82
N PRO A 125 -18.02 11.67 -2.09
CA PRO A 125 -19.07 12.13 -1.19
C PRO A 125 -20.29 12.63 -1.99
N PRO A 126 -21.49 12.65 -1.38
CA PRO A 126 -22.70 13.15 -2.01
C PRO A 126 -22.50 14.54 -2.65
N GLY A 127 -22.88 14.68 -3.92
CA GLY A 127 -22.73 15.92 -4.69
C GLY A 127 -21.36 16.12 -5.34
N LYS A 128 -20.41 15.20 -5.15
CA LYS A 128 -19.10 15.17 -5.83
C LYS A 128 -18.77 13.78 -6.37
N GLU A 129 -19.78 12.96 -6.62
CA GLU A 129 -19.58 11.59 -7.08
C GLU A 129 -19.01 11.55 -8.51
N VAL A 130 -18.09 10.61 -8.74
CA VAL A 130 -17.56 10.29 -10.05
C VAL A 130 -17.86 8.81 -10.35
N ARG A 131 -18.30 8.54 -11.58
CA ARG A 131 -18.50 7.17 -12.07
C ARG A 131 -17.22 6.63 -12.68
N TYR A 132 -16.88 5.39 -12.35
CA TYR A 132 -15.66 4.70 -12.72
C TYR A 132 -15.95 3.37 -13.44
N MET A 133 -15.08 2.99 -14.36
CA MET A 133 -15.12 1.73 -15.11
C MET A 133 -13.76 1.03 -15.10
N ASP A 134 -13.75 -0.23 -15.49
CA ASP A 134 -12.54 -1.03 -15.68
C ASP A 134 -11.57 -0.33 -16.65
N ALA A 135 -10.29 -0.28 -16.28
CA ALA A 135 -9.23 0.25 -17.13
C ALA A 135 -8.79 -0.71 -18.25
N GLY A 136 -9.37 -1.91 -18.33
CA GLY A 136 -9.20 -2.84 -19.43
C GLY A 136 -9.36 -2.16 -20.80
N PHE A 137 -10.21 -1.13 -20.89
CA PHE A 137 -10.29 -0.24 -22.05
C PHE A 137 -9.02 0.60 -22.19
N GLY A 138 -8.08 0.10 -22.99
CA GLY A 138 -6.84 0.79 -23.34
C GLY A 138 -5.67 0.57 -22.38
N TYR A 139 -5.91 0.12 -21.14
CA TYR A 139 -4.89 -0.02 -20.10
C TYR A 139 -4.77 -1.42 -19.50
N ASN A 140 -5.29 -2.45 -20.20
CA ASN A 140 -5.22 -3.86 -19.75
C ASN A 140 -3.78 -4.42 -19.63
N ASN A 141 -2.80 -3.77 -20.25
CA ASN A 141 -1.38 -3.97 -19.93
C ASN A 141 -0.85 -2.68 -19.29
N PRO A 142 -0.74 -2.60 -17.96
CA PRO A 142 -0.34 -1.38 -17.28
C PRO A 142 1.18 -1.15 -17.31
N SER A 143 1.98 -1.97 -18.00
CA SER A 143 3.45 -1.94 -17.90
C SER A 143 4.05 -0.54 -18.14
N ASP A 144 3.54 0.20 -19.12
CA ASP A 144 4.02 1.57 -19.37
C ASP A 144 3.60 2.54 -18.26
N LEU A 145 2.39 2.43 -17.72
CA LEU A 145 1.95 3.22 -16.57
C LEU A 145 2.76 2.91 -15.32
N ILE A 146 3.14 1.64 -15.10
CA ILE A 146 4.00 1.22 -14.00
C ILE A 146 5.41 1.82 -14.16
N LEU A 147 5.97 1.85 -15.37
CA LEU A 147 7.24 2.54 -15.61
C LEU A 147 7.13 4.04 -15.31
N GLN A 148 6.04 4.69 -15.70
CA GLN A 148 5.80 6.09 -15.36
C GLN A 148 5.63 6.30 -13.85
N GLU A 149 5.04 5.35 -13.10
CA GLU A 149 5.00 5.39 -11.63
C GLU A 149 6.40 5.25 -11.04
N ALA A 150 7.16 4.26 -11.49
CA ALA A 150 8.52 3.99 -11.03
C ALA A 150 9.44 5.21 -11.22
N ARG A 151 9.40 5.83 -12.42
CA ARG A 151 10.10 7.08 -12.71
C ARG A 151 9.78 8.16 -11.67
N SER A 152 8.50 8.45 -11.50
CA SER A 152 8.05 9.46 -10.55
C SER A 152 8.39 9.14 -9.08
N LEU A 153 8.47 7.88 -8.67
CA LEU A 153 8.79 7.52 -7.29
C LEU A 153 10.29 7.53 -6.99
N TRP A 154 11.12 7.22 -7.98
CA TRP A 154 12.54 6.91 -7.78
C TRP A 154 13.49 7.85 -8.51
N GLU A 155 12.98 8.76 -9.35
CA GLU A 155 13.82 9.76 -10.02
C GLU A 155 14.45 10.72 -9.00
N GLY A 156 13.69 11.31 -8.07
CA GLY A 156 14.27 12.30 -7.14
C GLY A 156 15.09 13.36 -7.90
N ASP A 157 16.39 13.49 -7.59
CA ASP A 157 17.34 14.37 -8.30
C ASP A 157 18.09 13.70 -9.48
N HIS A 158 17.75 12.45 -9.83
CA HIS A 158 18.40 11.64 -10.87
C HIS A 158 17.40 11.10 -11.90
N TYR A 159 17.88 10.74 -13.09
CA TYR A 159 17.02 10.11 -14.10
C TYR A 159 17.02 8.59 -13.91
N LEU A 160 15.83 8.00 -13.77
CA LEU A 160 15.68 6.56 -13.66
C LEU A 160 16.09 5.91 -14.97
N THR A 161 17.21 5.22 -14.92
CA THR A 161 17.82 4.54 -16.05
C THR A 161 17.45 3.07 -15.98
N LEU A 162 16.59 2.63 -16.89
CA LEU A 162 16.04 1.26 -16.93
C LEU A 162 17.11 0.16 -16.92
N ASN A 163 18.30 0.45 -17.44
CA ASN A 163 19.40 -0.51 -17.55
C ASN A 163 20.29 -0.61 -16.30
N SER A 164 20.24 0.35 -15.39
CA SER A 164 21.00 0.33 -14.12
C SER A 164 20.09 0.15 -12.92
N ASP A 165 18.94 0.83 -12.90
CA ASP A 165 18.17 1.04 -11.68
C ASP A 165 17.03 0.01 -11.53
N VAL A 166 16.58 -0.56 -12.65
CA VAL A 166 15.57 -1.63 -12.63
C VAL A 166 16.26 -2.98 -12.55
N GLY A 167 16.14 -3.68 -11.42
CA GLY A 167 16.64 -5.04 -11.27
C GLY A 167 15.99 -6.00 -12.28
N VAL A 168 14.68 -6.17 -12.17
CA VAL A 168 13.83 -6.95 -13.07
C VAL A 168 12.50 -6.22 -13.27
N PHE A 169 11.99 -6.23 -14.50
CA PHE A 169 10.64 -5.82 -14.85
C PHE A 169 9.89 -7.02 -15.41
N LEU A 170 8.98 -7.57 -14.60
CA LEU A 170 8.19 -8.74 -14.93
C LEU A 170 6.76 -8.34 -15.31
N SER A 171 6.36 -8.66 -16.54
CA SER A 171 5.01 -8.44 -17.03
C SER A 171 4.33 -9.79 -17.23
N LEU A 172 3.23 -10.05 -16.53
CA LEU A 172 2.45 -11.29 -16.64
C LEU A 172 1.13 -11.02 -17.36
N GLY A 173 0.78 -11.90 -18.31
CA GLY A 173 -0.43 -11.81 -19.10
C GLY A 173 -1.39 -12.95 -18.82
N THR A 174 -2.69 -12.67 -19.00
CA THR A 174 -3.78 -13.63 -18.76
C THR A 174 -4.08 -14.52 -19.98
N GLY A 175 -3.24 -14.49 -21.01
CA GLY A 175 -3.28 -15.45 -22.13
C GLY A 175 -4.44 -15.33 -23.11
N MET A 176 -5.13 -14.18 -23.12
CA MET A 176 -6.32 -13.93 -23.93
C MET A 176 -6.05 -13.68 -25.43
N GLY A 177 -4.87 -14.02 -25.95
CA GLY A 177 -4.42 -13.65 -27.30
C GLY A 177 -5.28 -14.18 -28.46
N HIS A 178 -6.04 -15.24 -28.24
CA HIS A 178 -6.88 -15.88 -29.25
C HIS A 178 -8.14 -15.07 -29.62
N ILE A 179 -8.75 -14.34 -28.67
CA ILE A 179 -9.95 -13.51 -28.90
C ILE A 179 -9.69 -12.41 -29.93
N VAL A 180 -8.44 -11.97 -30.03
CA VAL A 180 -7.99 -10.99 -31.03
C VAL A 180 -7.90 -11.60 -32.44
N ARG A 181 -7.66 -12.92 -32.54
CA ARG A 181 -7.47 -13.64 -33.80
C ARG A 181 -8.77 -14.20 -34.40
N MET A 182 -9.82 -14.33 -33.60
CA MET A 182 -11.13 -14.80 -34.07
C MET A 182 -11.90 -13.67 -34.80
N ASP A 183 -12.61 -14.02 -35.87
CA ASP A 183 -13.51 -13.10 -36.56
C ASP A 183 -14.63 -12.58 -35.61
N ASN A 184 -15.24 -11.45 -35.96
CA ASN A 184 -16.27 -10.84 -35.10
C ASN A 184 -17.50 -11.74 -34.97
N ASP A 185 -17.92 -12.41 -36.04
CA ASP A 185 -19.14 -13.20 -36.08
C ASP A 185 -19.05 -14.47 -35.22
N THR A 186 -17.90 -15.15 -35.20
CA THR A 186 -17.65 -16.36 -34.41
C THR A 186 -17.55 -16.04 -32.93
N VAL A 187 -16.91 -14.93 -32.55
CA VAL A 187 -16.88 -14.48 -31.13
C VAL A 187 -18.28 -14.08 -30.67
N ILE A 188 -19.01 -13.33 -31.49
CA ILE A 188 -20.40 -12.93 -31.20
C ILE A 188 -21.27 -14.17 -31.05
N GLN A 189 -21.25 -15.12 -31.98
CA GLN A 189 -22.04 -16.35 -31.88
C GLN A 189 -21.67 -17.16 -30.62
N THR A 190 -20.38 -17.34 -30.35
CA THR A 190 -19.88 -18.16 -29.23
C THR A 190 -20.16 -17.57 -27.84
N VAL A 191 -20.22 -16.25 -27.73
CA VAL A 191 -20.46 -15.54 -26.46
C VAL A 191 -21.96 -15.30 -26.26
N THR A 192 -22.67 -14.81 -27.28
CA THR A 192 -24.12 -14.55 -27.22
C THR A 192 -24.89 -15.86 -26.99
N ALA A 193 -24.50 -16.97 -27.63
CA ALA A 193 -25.20 -18.26 -27.49
C ALA A 193 -25.00 -18.91 -26.10
N LYS A 194 -23.81 -18.76 -25.49
CA LYS A 194 -23.46 -19.45 -24.23
C LYS A 194 -23.80 -18.64 -22.97
N PHE A 195 -23.71 -17.31 -23.03
CA PHE A 195 -23.94 -16.42 -21.88
C PHE A 195 -25.15 -15.52 -22.02
N ARG A 196 -25.87 -15.57 -23.15
CA ARG A 196 -26.93 -14.58 -23.50
C ARG A 196 -26.44 -13.14 -23.35
N ALA A 197 -25.15 -12.92 -23.56
CA ALA A 197 -24.53 -11.61 -23.41
C ALA A 197 -24.98 -10.69 -24.56
N PRO A 198 -25.24 -9.40 -24.30
CA PRO A 198 -25.50 -8.45 -25.36
C PRO A 198 -24.28 -8.30 -26.28
N ILE A 199 -24.48 -8.04 -27.58
CA ILE A 199 -23.39 -7.87 -28.57
C ILE A 199 -22.36 -6.83 -28.11
N LYS A 200 -22.82 -5.75 -27.46
CA LYS A 200 -21.95 -4.71 -26.87
C LYS A 200 -20.93 -5.24 -25.86
N ALA A 201 -21.25 -6.34 -25.17
CA ALA A 201 -20.32 -7.02 -24.26
C ALA A 201 -19.15 -7.65 -25.00
N VAL A 202 -19.43 -8.19 -26.19
CA VAL A 202 -18.43 -8.83 -27.04
C VAL A 202 -17.44 -7.81 -27.59
N ASP A 203 -17.94 -6.66 -28.06
CA ASP A 203 -17.11 -5.56 -28.53
C ASP A 203 -16.24 -4.99 -27.41
N ALA A 204 -16.82 -4.79 -26.22
CA ALA A 204 -16.10 -4.38 -25.02
C ALA A 204 -14.96 -5.36 -24.68
N MET A 205 -15.25 -6.66 -24.68
CA MET A 205 -14.23 -7.70 -24.45
C MET A 205 -13.10 -7.66 -25.49
N LYS A 206 -13.42 -7.50 -26.78
CA LYS A 206 -12.38 -7.36 -27.81
C LYS A 206 -11.51 -6.11 -27.59
N GLN A 207 -12.11 -4.99 -27.22
CA GLN A 207 -11.35 -3.76 -26.92
C GLN A 207 -10.40 -3.94 -25.73
N ILE A 208 -10.84 -4.65 -24.69
CA ILE A 208 -10.00 -4.93 -23.51
C ILE A 208 -8.75 -5.74 -23.88
N VAL A 209 -8.87 -6.69 -24.82
CA VAL A 209 -7.78 -7.63 -25.14
C VAL A 209 -6.81 -7.07 -26.21
N THR A 210 -7.28 -6.23 -27.13
CA THR A 210 -6.54 -5.77 -28.32
C THR A 210 -5.33 -4.85 -28.05
N GLY A 211 -5.25 -4.20 -26.88
CA GLY A 211 -4.19 -3.22 -26.57
C GLY A 211 -2.87 -3.78 -25.98
N THR A 212 -2.88 -5.02 -25.49
CA THR A 212 -1.82 -5.54 -24.60
C THR A 212 -0.45 -5.71 -25.29
N ASN A 213 -0.44 -6.22 -26.52
CA ASN A 213 0.76 -6.47 -27.31
C ASN A 213 1.46 -5.18 -27.77
N ARG A 214 0.69 -4.11 -28.02
CA ARG A 214 1.26 -2.80 -28.39
C ARG A 214 2.10 -2.25 -27.24
N ILE A 215 1.57 -2.27 -26.03
CA ILE A 215 2.28 -1.79 -24.84
C ILE A 215 3.52 -2.64 -24.55
N HIS A 216 3.42 -3.97 -24.70
CA HIS A 216 4.59 -4.85 -24.58
C HIS A 216 5.74 -4.42 -25.52
N ARG A 217 5.46 -4.15 -26.80
CA ARG A 217 6.48 -3.68 -27.75
C ARG A 217 7.11 -2.35 -27.34
N ILE A 218 6.28 -1.38 -26.92
CA ILE A 218 6.75 -0.07 -26.47
C ILE A 218 7.69 -0.20 -25.27
N VAL A 219 7.31 -1.03 -24.28
CA VAL A 219 8.13 -1.23 -23.09
C VAL A 219 9.40 -2.02 -23.40
N ALA A 220 9.31 -3.08 -24.23
CA ALA A 220 10.47 -3.84 -24.66
C ALA A 220 11.50 -2.98 -25.40
N ASP A 221 11.04 -2.07 -26.26
CA ASP A 221 11.90 -1.12 -26.97
C ASP A 221 12.62 -0.16 -26.00
N GLN A 222 11.93 0.34 -24.97
CA GLN A 222 12.54 1.18 -23.93
C GLN A 222 13.65 0.46 -23.15
N PHE A 223 13.51 -0.84 -22.88
CA PHE A 223 14.56 -1.66 -22.23
C PHE A 223 15.67 -2.08 -23.21
N GLY A 224 15.40 -2.09 -24.51
CA GLY A 224 16.28 -2.60 -25.56
C GLY A 224 16.08 -4.11 -25.81
N SER A 225 16.23 -4.51 -27.07
CA SER A 225 15.96 -5.86 -27.58
C SER A 225 16.78 -6.99 -26.92
N ASN A 226 17.93 -6.66 -26.33
CA ASN A 226 18.82 -7.62 -25.65
C ASN A 226 18.80 -7.48 -24.12
N SER A 227 17.81 -6.78 -23.56
CA SER A 227 17.73 -6.57 -22.12
C SER A 227 17.56 -7.89 -21.37
N ILE A 228 18.36 -8.07 -20.31
CA ILE A 228 18.20 -9.19 -19.35
C ILE A 228 17.26 -8.84 -18.20
N ARG A 229 16.63 -7.65 -18.24
CA ARG A 229 15.84 -7.10 -17.13
C ARG A 229 14.34 -7.18 -17.40
N TYR A 230 13.92 -7.09 -18.66
CA TYR A 230 12.50 -7.13 -19.03
C TYR A 230 12.06 -8.53 -19.46
N TYR A 231 11.02 -9.06 -18.81
CA TYR A 231 10.43 -10.34 -19.14
C TYR A 231 8.91 -10.19 -19.29
N ARG A 232 8.35 -10.76 -20.37
CA ARG A 232 6.91 -10.84 -20.60
C ARG A 232 6.52 -12.30 -20.76
N PHE A 233 5.73 -12.82 -19.84
CA PHE A 233 5.14 -14.14 -19.95
C PHE A 233 3.64 -14.00 -20.19
N ASN A 234 3.15 -14.66 -21.23
CA ASN A 234 1.75 -14.61 -21.64
C ASN A 234 1.44 -15.85 -22.47
N VAL A 235 0.56 -16.71 -21.97
CA VAL A 235 0.14 -17.94 -22.65
C VAL A 235 -0.47 -17.56 -24.01
N ASP A 236 0.10 -18.07 -25.10
CA ASP A 236 -0.17 -17.60 -26.46
C ASP A 236 -1.07 -18.56 -27.28
N GLN A 237 -1.25 -19.78 -26.78
CA GLN A 237 -2.02 -20.89 -27.35
C GLN A 237 -2.62 -21.73 -26.21
N GLY A 238 -3.74 -22.42 -26.44
CA GLY A 238 -4.35 -23.34 -25.46
C GLY A 238 -5.57 -22.76 -24.74
N LEU A 239 -5.45 -21.55 -24.18
CA LEU A 239 -6.54 -20.86 -23.45
C LEU A 239 -7.72 -20.39 -24.32
N GLU A 240 -7.82 -20.91 -25.54
CA GLU A 240 -8.86 -20.64 -26.55
C GLU A 240 -10.26 -21.02 -26.06
N GLY A 241 -10.31 -21.97 -25.13
CA GLY A 241 -11.53 -22.42 -24.50
C GLY A 241 -11.85 -21.75 -23.15
N VAL A 242 -10.87 -21.13 -22.49
CA VAL A 242 -11.02 -20.53 -21.16
C VAL A 242 -11.50 -19.09 -21.32
N LYS A 243 -12.77 -18.85 -20.98
CA LYS A 243 -13.41 -17.53 -21.10
C LYS A 243 -13.21 -16.72 -19.83
N LEU A 244 -13.26 -15.38 -19.93
CA LEU A 244 -13.11 -14.42 -18.81
C LEU A 244 -13.87 -14.75 -17.52
N PHE A 245 -15.00 -15.46 -17.61
CA PHE A 245 -15.89 -15.77 -16.48
C PHE A 245 -15.97 -17.28 -16.16
N ASP A 246 -15.16 -18.11 -16.84
CA ASP A 246 -15.21 -19.57 -16.73
C ASP A 246 -14.38 -20.07 -15.55
N HIS A 247 -14.91 -19.88 -14.35
CA HIS A 247 -14.29 -20.32 -13.09
C HIS A 247 -14.19 -21.85 -12.95
N LYS A 248 -14.77 -22.64 -13.87
CA LYS A 248 -14.83 -24.11 -13.77
C LYS A 248 -13.70 -24.82 -14.52
N ARG A 249 -12.92 -24.11 -15.32
CA ARG A 249 -11.88 -24.68 -16.20
C ARG A 249 -10.47 -24.57 -15.60
N ARG A 250 -10.33 -24.94 -14.33
CA ARG A 250 -9.04 -24.91 -13.62
C ARG A 250 -8.02 -25.83 -14.29
N GLU A 251 -8.42 -27.07 -14.55
CA GLU A 251 -7.57 -28.09 -15.15
C GLU A 251 -7.06 -27.63 -16.52
N ASP A 252 -7.92 -27.05 -17.36
CA ASP A 252 -7.51 -26.51 -18.67
C ASP A 252 -6.49 -25.36 -18.52
N MET A 253 -6.73 -24.43 -17.59
CA MET A 253 -5.80 -23.32 -17.34
C MET A 253 -4.43 -23.81 -16.87
N GLU A 254 -4.41 -24.82 -15.99
CA GLU A 254 -3.17 -25.45 -15.51
C GLU A 254 -2.44 -26.15 -16.66
N VAL A 255 -3.14 -27.02 -17.41
CA VAL A 255 -2.57 -27.74 -18.56
C VAL A 255 -2.00 -26.80 -19.62
N ASP A 256 -2.74 -25.76 -20.00
CA ASP A 256 -2.28 -24.80 -21.01
C ASP A 256 -1.10 -23.96 -20.52
N THR A 257 -1.09 -23.61 -19.24
CA THR A 257 0.03 -22.87 -18.62
C THR A 257 1.27 -23.75 -18.55
N ASP A 258 1.14 -25.01 -18.15
CA ASP A 258 2.24 -25.97 -18.10
C ASP A 258 2.81 -26.22 -19.49
N ALA A 259 1.95 -26.46 -20.49
CA ALA A 259 2.38 -26.61 -21.87
C ALA A 259 3.10 -25.36 -22.41
N TYR A 260 2.67 -24.16 -22.02
CA TYR A 260 3.36 -22.91 -22.35
C TYR A 260 4.74 -22.84 -21.69
N LEU A 261 4.88 -23.22 -20.43
CA LEU A 261 6.15 -23.21 -19.69
C LEU A 261 7.13 -24.27 -20.20
N GLU A 262 6.63 -25.41 -20.70
CA GLU A 262 7.42 -26.49 -21.30
C GLU A 262 8.02 -26.12 -22.67
N LYS A 263 7.52 -25.07 -23.33
CA LYS A 263 8.14 -24.56 -24.58
C LYS A 263 9.60 -24.21 -24.31
N PHE A 264 10.50 -24.80 -25.08
CA PHE A 264 11.94 -24.71 -24.86
C PHE A 264 12.47 -23.27 -24.70
N GLU A 265 11.96 -22.33 -25.51
CA GLU A 265 12.34 -20.91 -25.42
C GLU A 265 11.79 -20.23 -24.16
N VAL A 266 10.54 -20.52 -23.79
CA VAL A 266 9.86 -19.96 -22.61
C VAL A 266 10.53 -20.46 -21.34
N GLY A 267 10.70 -21.79 -21.19
CA GLY A 267 11.38 -22.37 -20.03
C GLY A 267 12.80 -21.82 -19.84
N ARG A 268 13.53 -21.59 -20.94
CA ARG A 268 14.85 -20.93 -20.90
C ARG A 268 14.75 -19.48 -20.39
N GLN A 269 13.77 -18.71 -20.85
CA GLN A 269 13.55 -17.33 -20.39
C GLN A 269 13.12 -17.27 -18.92
N VAL A 270 12.22 -18.16 -18.48
CA VAL A 270 11.81 -18.28 -17.08
C VAL A 270 13.01 -18.57 -16.19
N LYS A 271 13.84 -19.56 -16.56
CA LYS A 271 15.06 -19.88 -15.81
C LYS A 271 15.99 -18.66 -15.69
N LYS A 272 16.23 -17.95 -16.79
CA LYS A 272 17.02 -16.71 -16.78
C LYS A 272 16.42 -15.64 -15.86
N CYS A 273 15.12 -15.42 -15.93
CA CYS A 273 14.41 -14.49 -15.05
C CYS A 273 14.62 -14.84 -13.57
N VAL A 274 14.44 -16.13 -13.22
CA VAL A 274 14.66 -16.64 -11.86
C VAL A 274 16.11 -16.46 -11.43
N ASP A 275 17.09 -16.76 -12.28
CA ASP A 275 18.50 -16.61 -11.97
C ASP A 275 18.87 -15.14 -11.69
N VAL A 276 18.29 -14.19 -12.44
CA VAL A 276 18.44 -12.76 -12.15
C VAL A 276 17.77 -12.41 -10.82
N MET A 277 16.53 -12.85 -10.58
CA MET A 277 15.81 -12.52 -9.35
C MET A 277 16.50 -13.05 -8.08
N LYS A 278 17.12 -14.24 -8.14
CA LYS A 278 17.84 -14.85 -7.01
C LYS A 278 19.02 -14.05 -6.49
N VAL A 279 19.65 -13.24 -7.35
CA VAL A 279 20.81 -12.42 -6.99
C VAL A 279 20.45 -10.98 -6.65
N LEU A 280 19.18 -10.59 -6.84
CA LEU A 280 18.71 -9.28 -6.43
C LEU A 280 18.53 -9.22 -4.91
N PRO A 281 18.91 -8.12 -4.24
CA PRO A 281 18.63 -7.92 -2.83
C PRO A 281 17.15 -7.56 -2.63
N VAL A 282 16.25 -8.53 -2.83
CA VAL A 282 14.81 -8.34 -2.67
C VAL A 282 14.44 -8.55 -1.20
N ARG A 283 13.74 -7.57 -0.62
CA ARG A 283 13.08 -7.75 0.69
C ARG A 283 11.91 -8.72 0.52
N GLU A 284 11.85 -9.80 1.29
CA GLU A 284 10.70 -10.74 1.24
C GLU A 284 9.60 -10.28 2.21
N PRO A 285 8.48 -9.72 1.73
CA PRO A 285 7.33 -9.52 2.58
C PRO A 285 6.66 -10.87 2.87
N GLY A 286 7.07 -11.57 3.93
CA GLY A 286 6.25 -12.48 4.77
C GLY A 286 4.72 -12.27 4.77
N LEU A 287 4.04 -13.37 4.96
CA LEU A 287 2.69 -13.56 4.53
C LEU A 287 1.73 -13.23 5.67
N LEU A 288 0.55 -12.69 5.35
CA LEU A 288 -0.48 -12.58 6.37
C LEU A 288 -1.26 -13.90 6.40
N ASP A 289 -1.19 -14.58 7.53
CA ASP A 289 -1.96 -15.80 7.76
C ASP A 289 -3.45 -15.51 7.96
N ASN A 290 -4.27 -16.55 7.72
CA ASN A 290 -5.70 -16.51 8.00
C ASN A 290 -5.94 -16.26 9.48
N ARG A 291 -6.64 -15.17 9.81
CA ARG A 291 -7.19 -14.98 11.15
C ARG A 291 -8.43 -15.87 11.32
N HIS A 292 -8.24 -17.10 11.79
CA HIS A 292 -9.34 -17.88 12.36
C HIS A 292 -9.49 -17.54 13.85
N ASP A 293 -10.75 -17.60 14.31
CA ASP A 293 -11.16 -17.28 15.68
C ASP A 293 -10.33 -18.08 16.69
N GLU A 294 -9.76 -17.36 17.65
CA GLU A 294 -9.05 -17.87 18.83
C GLU A 294 -7.93 -18.87 18.56
N GLU A 295 -6.69 -18.40 18.32
CA GLU A 295 -5.48 -18.95 18.97
C GLU A 295 -4.20 -18.14 18.62
N ASP A 296 -3.48 -17.78 19.70
CA ASP A 296 -2.06 -17.43 19.82
C ASP A 296 -1.45 -16.22 19.09
N ILE A 297 -1.74 -15.02 19.61
CA ILE A 297 -0.88 -13.82 19.46
C ILE A 297 0.42 -13.92 20.32
N TYR A 298 0.63 -15.01 21.07
CA TYR A 298 1.81 -15.18 21.93
C TYR A 298 2.35 -16.61 21.93
N SER A 299 3.08 -17.00 20.87
CA SER A 299 3.92 -18.20 20.90
C SER A 299 5.29 -17.90 20.29
N LEU A 300 6.30 -17.78 21.17
CA LEU A 300 7.72 -17.72 20.83
C LEU A 300 8.24 -19.15 20.66
N GLY A 301 8.54 -19.55 19.42
CA GLY A 301 9.43 -20.66 19.11
C GLY A 301 10.77 -20.13 18.60
N ASP A 302 11.83 -20.92 18.77
CA ASP A 302 13.25 -20.52 18.64
C ASP A 302 13.66 -19.90 17.28
N ASP A 303 12.81 -19.97 16.24
CA ASP A 303 13.14 -19.52 14.88
C ASP A 303 12.34 -18.29 14.37
N GLY A 304 11.35 -17.80 15.12
CA GLY A 304 10.54 -16.60 14.83
C GLY A 304 9.70 -16.60 13.53
N THR A 305 8.56 -15.92 13.56
CA THR A 305 7.66 -15.82 12.38
C THR A 305 8.26 -14.93 11.27
N PRO A 306 7.83 -15.07 9.99
CA PRO A 306 8.26 -14.18 8.89
C PRO A 306 8.05 -12.68 9.20
N GLU A 307 7.00 -12.34 9.93
CA GLU A 307 6.64 -10.98 10.35
C GLU A 307 7.65 -10.44 11.37
N GLN A 308 8.13 -11.30 12.28
CA GLN A 308 9.17 -10.94 13.24
C GLN A 308 10.52 -10.73 12.55
N ARG A 309 10.86 -11.56 11.56
CA ARG A 309 12.07 -11.36 10.74
C ARG A 309 12.06 -10.05 9.97
N LYS A 310 10.92 -9.64 9.42
CA LYS A 310 10.80 -8.31 8.80
C LYS A 310 10.88 -7.16 9.77
N LEU A 311 10.22 -7.30 10.92
CA LEU A 311 10.32 -6.29 11.96
C LEU A 311 11.80 -6.11 12.31
N LEU A 312 12.54 -7.21 12.48
CA LEU A 312 13.99 -7.20 12.65
C LEU A 312 14.74 -6.47 11.52
N GLU A 313 14.47 -6.80 10.25
CA GLU A 313 15.12 -6.14 9.10
C GLU A 313 14.80 -4.65 9.02
N ARG A 314 13.55 -4.27 9.27
CA ARG A 314 13.08 -2.88 9.29
C ARG A 314 13.72 -2.09 10.42
N LEU A 315 13.72 -2.67 11.62
CA LEU A 315 14.38 -2.08 12.78
C LEU A 315 15.87 -1.90 12.47
N LYS A 316 16.53 -2.88 11.85
CA LYS A 316 17.93 -2.75 11.40
C LYS A 316 18.12 -1.63 10.37
N ALA A 317 17.25 -1.52 9.36
CA ALA A 317 17.31 -0.46 8.34
C ALA A 317 17.17 0.94 8.96
N LEU A 318 16.35 1.06 10.00
CA LEU A 318 16.14 2.30 10.77
C LEU A 318 17.10 2.44 11.94
N ARG A 319 18.11 1.57 12.03
CA ARG A 319 19.14 1.55 13.07
C ARG A 319 18.56 1.47 14.48
N ILE A 320 17.47 0.73 14.65
CA ILE A 320 16.78 0.43 15.91
C ILE A 320 17.13 -1.01 16.30
N ASN A 321 17.56 -1.23 17.54
CA ASN A 321 17.73 -2.59 18.06
C ASN A 321 16.37 -3.16 18.48
N ARG A 322 16.13 -4.45 18.16
CA ARG A 322 14.91 -5.16 18.52
C ARG A 322 14.56 -5.09 20.00
N GLU A 323 15.53 -5.30 20.89
CA GLU A 323 15.30 -5.25 22.33
C GLU A 323 14.82 -3.88 22.80
N TYR A 324 15.26 -2.81 22.13
CA TYR A 324 14.84 -1.45 22.46
C TYR A 324 13.44 -1.17 21.95
N PHE A 325 13.10 -1.64 20.75
CA PHE A 325 11.72 -1.57 20.25
C PHE A 325 10.76 -2.32 21.17
N GLU A 326 11.07 -3.57 21.54
CA GLU A 326 10.23 -4.40 22.42
C GLU A 326 10.10 -3.77 23.82
N ARG A 327 11.17 -3.18 24.35
CA ARG A 327 11.11 -2.46 25.62
C ARG A 327 10.25 -1.21 25.53
N HIS A 328 10.37 -0.43 24.46
CA HIS A 328 9.56 0.77 24.22
C HIS A 328 8.08 0.42 24.07
N GLN A 329 7.79 -0.67 23.35
CA GLN A 329 6.45 -1.22 23.23
C GLN A 329 5.88 -1.62 24.60
N LYS A 330 6.66 -2.36 25.41
CA LYS A 330 6.25 -2.76 26.77
C LYS A 330 6.06 -1.57 27.70
N ASP A 331 6.88 -0.52 27.59
CA ASP A 331 6.66 0.71 28.36
C ASP A 331 5.31 1.32 27.98
N TRP A 332 5.04 1.49 26.67
CA TRP A 332 3.74 1.95 26.18
C TRP A 332 2.57 1.13 26.71
N GLU A 333 2.66 -0.20 26.65
CA GLU A 333 1.65 -1.12 27.20
C GLU A 333 1.51 -0.99 28.72
N SER A 334 2.62 -0.78 29.45
CA SER A 334 2.60 -0.53 30.89
C SER A 334 1.89 0.78 31.23
N GLN A 335 2.10 1.84 30.43
CA GLN A 335 1.41 3.11 30.60
C GLN A 335 -0.09 2.95 30.36
N VAL A 336 -0.50 2.18 29.34
CA VAL A 336 -1.91 1.87 29.03
C VAL A 336 -2.64 1.21 30.20
N ASN A 337 -1.94 0.40 30.99
CA ASN A 337 -2.50 -0.32 32.13
C ASN A 337 -2.66 0.54 33.40
N LYS A 338 -2.10 1.76 33.43
CA LYS A 338 -2.25 2.66 34.58
C LYS A 338 -3.68 3.23 34.66
N PRO A 339 -4.30 3.27 35.86
CA PRO A 339 -5.67 3.77 36.03
C PRO A 339 -5.89 5.21 35.50
N GLU A 340 -4.86 6.03 35.56
CA GLU A 340 -4.90 7.46 35.19
C GLU A 340 -4.58 7.70 33.70
N ALA A 341 -4.05 6.71 32.98
CA ALA A 341 -3.58 6.84 31.60
C ALA A 341 -4.70 6.71 30.56
N LYS A 342 -5.84 7.37 30.81
CA LYS A 342 -7.02 7.33 29.93
C LYS A 342 -6.71 7.70 28.47
N TYR A 343 -5.73 8.58 28.26
CA TYR A 343 -5.29 9.04 26.95
C TYR A 343 -4.52 7.95 26.16
N HIS A 344 -3.50 7.32 26.76
CA HIS A 344 -2.73 6.25 26.11
C HIS A 344 -3.59 5.01 25.88
N LYS A 345 -4.44 4.67 26.86
CA LYS A 345 -5.38 3.55 26.75
C LYS A 345 -6.38 3.71 25.62
N ARG A 346 -6.81 4.94 25.34
CA ARG A 346 -7.68 5.23 24.18
C ARG A 346 -6.93 5.08 22.86
N LEU A 347 -5.68 5.55 22.78
CA LEU A 347 -4.86 5.38 21.57
C LEU A 347 -4.69 3.90 21.25
N TYR A 348 -4.27 3.14 22.25
CA TYR A 348 -4.02 1.71 22.13
C TYR A 348 -5.27 0.97 21.67
N ARG A 349 -6.40 1.15 22.36
CA ARG A 349 -7.66 0.49 22.00
C ARG A 349 -8.13 0.81 20.58
N GLU A 350 -7.96 2.05 20.12
CA GLU A 350 -8.37 2.40 18.76
C GLU A 350 -7.40 1.79 17.74
N VAL A 351 -6.09 1.88 17.96
CA VAL A 351 -5.05 1.42 17.02
C VAL A 351 -4.89 -0.10 16.98
N GLU A 352 -4.97 -0.79 18.11
CA GLU A 352 -4.80 -2.25 18.24
C GLU A 352 -5.84 -3.04 17.43
N THR A 353 -7.04 -2.48 17.22
CA THR A 353 -8.06 -3.08 16.35
C THR A 353 -7.56 -3.31 14.91
N VAL A 354 -6.49 -2.60 14.52
CA VAL A 354 -5.79 -2.77 13.25
C VAL A 354 -4.36 -3.21 13.58
N GLY A 355 -4.17 -4.50 13.87
CA GLY A 355 -2.96 -5.03 14.53
C GLY A 355 -1.59 -4.60 13.97
N TYR A 356 -1.48 -4.29 12.67
CA TYR A 356 -0.21 -3.81 12.09
C TYR A 356 0.07 -2.31 12.36
N LEU A 357 -0.94 -1.50 12.73
CA LEU A 357 -0.78 -0.06 12.96
C LEU A 357 -0.07 0.24 14.29
N TRP A 358 -0.24 -0.62 15.29
CA TRP A 358 0.38 -0.42 16.60
C TRP A 358 1.91 -0.36 16.49
N ASN A 359 2.50 -1.26 15.71
CA ASN A 359 3.94 -1.26 15.49
C ASN A 359 4.42 0.03 14.81
N ALA A 360 3.66 0.56 13.84
CA ALA A 360 4.00 1.82 13.19
C ALA A 360 3.91 3.02 14.16
N VAL A 361 2.93 3.02 15.08
CA VAL A 361 2.82 4.04 16.14
C VAL A 361 4.02 3.98 17.08
N VAL A 362 4.34 2.80 17.63
CA VAL A 362 5.46 2.59 18.55
C VAL A 362 6.79 2.98 17.89
N GLN A 363 6.95 2.62 16.61
CA GLN A 363 8.16 2.90 15.85
C GLN A 363 8.35 4.40 15.55
N ALA A 364 7.30 5.07 15.08
CA ALA A 364 7.34 6.51 14.85
C ALA A 364 7.62 7.28 16.13
N ASP A 365 7.01 6.84 17.24
CA ASP A 365 7.21 7.44 18.55
C ASP A 365 8.66 7.29 19.03
N LEU A 366 9.23 6.09 18.92
CA LEU A 366 10.62 5.79 19.28
C LEU A 366 11.61 6.64 18.46
N LEU A 367 11.39 6.76 17.14
CA LEU A 367 12.24 7.57 16.26
C LEU A 367 12.13 9.07 16.58
N ASP A 368 10.93 9.60 16.82
CA ASP A 368 10.73 11.01 17.21
C ASP A 368 11.39 11.31 18.57
N GLU A 369 11.24 10.42 19.55
CA GLU A 369 11.90 10.59 20.86
C GLU A 369 13.42 10.53 20.74
N ARG A 370 13.97 9.59 19.97
CA ARG A 370 15.41 9.43 19.76
C ARG A 370 16.00 10.65 19.06
N GLY A 371 15.40 11.08 17.95
CA GLY A 371 15.86 12.26 17.22
C GLY A 371 15.85 13.52 18.09
N ARG A 372 14.81 13.72 18.92
CA ARG A 372 14.75 14.84 19.87
C ARG A 372 15.83 14.77 20.94
N GLU A 373 16.06 13.59 21.52
CA GLU A 373 17.09 13.43 22.55
C GLU A 373 18.48 13.74 21.97
N ILE A 374 18.79 13.20 20.78
CA ILE A 374 20.05 13.43 20.09
C ILE A 374 20.26 14.93 19.82
N LEU A 375 19.21 15.71 19.52
CA LEU A 375 19.32 17.16 19.34
C LEU A 375 19.61 17.90 20.66
N VAL A 376 18.97 17.47 21.77
CA VAL A 376 18.98 18.21 23.04
C VAL A 376 20.19 17.86 23.91
N SER A 377 20.72 16.65 23.82
CA SER A 377 21.81 16.18 24.69
C SER A 377 22.82 15.32 23.94
N CYS A 378 24.11 15.55 24.20
CA CYS A 378 25.20 14.64 23.80
C CYS A 378 25.47 13.54 24.85
N THR A 379 24.70 13.52 25.95
CA THR A 379 24.75 12.45 26.97
C THR A 379 23.41 11.73 27.06
N PRO A 380 23.38 10.40 27.16
CA PRO A 380 22.13 9.65 27.25
C PRO A 380 21.43 9.96 28.58
N ASN A 381 20.12 10.18 28.55
CA ASN A 381 19.36 10.44 29.76
C ASN A 381 19.23 9.14 30.59
N PRO A 382 19.74 9.09 31.84
CA PRO A 382 19.69 7.89 32.66
C PRO A 382 18.27 7.48 33.06
N ASP A 383 17.33 8.44 33.11
CA ASP A 383 15.91 8.21 33.41
C ASP A 383 15.09 7.84 32.16
N ARG A 384 15.68 7.94 30.96
CA ARG A 384 15.08 7.46 29.70
C ARG A 384 15.99 6.44 28.98
N PRO A 385 16.29 5.30 29.61
CA PRO A 385 17.20 4.27 29.07
C PRO A 385 16.66 3.53 27.83
N GLN A 386 15.54 3.96 27.26
CA GLN A 386 14.82 3.37 26.12
C GLN A 386 15.32 3.84 24.75
N LEU A 387 16.07 4.94 24.67
CA LEU A 387 16.53 5.54 23.40
C LEU A 387 17.93 5.07 22.98
N LYS A 388 18.33 3.87 23.38
CA LYS A 388 19.66 3.34 23.03
C LYS A 388 19.76 3.23 21.51
N VAL A 389 20.64 4.03 20.91
CA VAL A 389 20.97 3.91 19.49
C VAL A 389 21.78 2.63 19.27
N MET A 390 21.77 2.07 18.06
CA MET A 390 22.66 0.96 17.72
C MET A 390 24.12 1.30 18.05
N ASP A 391 24.91 0.30 18.42
CA ASP A 391 26.29 0.51 18.94
C ASP A 391 27.16 1.34 17.99
N GLU A 392 27.02 1.11 16.67
CA GLU A 392 27.71 1.88 15.63
C GLU A 392 27.32 3.38 15.60
N CYS A 393 26.09 3.70 15.99
CA CYS A 393 25.57 5.07 16.03
C CYS A 393 25.83 5.75 17.39
N LYS A 394 26.15 5.00 18.45
CA LYS A 394 26.39 5.57 19.79
C LYS A 394 27.54 6.57 19.78
N ALA A 395 28.60 6.30 19.04
CA ALA A 395 29.74 7.20 18.94
C ALA A 395 29.40 8.55 18.28
N ILE A 396 28.36 8.58 17.43
CA ILE A 396 27.86 9.79 16.77
C ILE A 396 26.85 10.50 17.68
N ALA A 397 25.94 9.74 18.31
CA ALA A 397 24.85 10.28 19.12
C ALA A 397 25.31 10.76 20.50
N TYR A 398 26.24 10.04 21.14
CA TYR A 398 26.63 10.26 22.53
C TYR A 398 28.15 10.32 22.71
N TYR A 399 28.63 11.41 23.29
CA TYR A 399 30.04 11.63 23.57
C TYR A 399 30.22 12.64 24.71
N SER A 400 31.43 12.76 25.25
CA SER A 400 31.72 13.77 26.28
C SER A 400 31.57 15.17 25.69
N PRO A 401 30.88 16.12 26.37
CA PRO A 401 30.82 17.52 25.93
C PRO A 401 32.20 18.14 25.68
N SER A 402 33.25 17.64 26.36
CA SER A 402 34.63 18.09 26.15
C SER A 402 35.20 17.78 24.77
N ASP A 403 34.61 16.81 24.06
CA ASP A 403 35.12 16.28 22.80
C ASP A 403 34.26 16.76 21.61
N GLU A 404 33.46 17.80 21.80
CA GLU A 404 32.55 18.33 20.79
C GLU A 404 33.32 19.15 19.74
N THR A 405 33.16 18.79 18.46
CA THR A 405 33.70 19.52 17.31
C THR A 405 32.56 19.88 16.35
N PRO A 406 32.72 20.90 15.48
CA PRO A 406 31.72 21.23 14.47
C PRO A 406 31.29 20.03 13.61
N GLU A 407 32.23 19.17 13.24
CA GLU A 407 31.97 17.97 12.43
C GLU A 407 31.10 16.96 13.19
N ARG A 408 31.35 16.80 14.49
CA ARG A 408 30.54 15.91 15.35
C ARG A 408 29.14 16.47 15.57
N VAL A 409 29.02 17.78 15.78
CA VAL A 409 27.72 18.46 15.87
C VAL A 409 26.93 18.27 14.58
N ALA A 410 27.57 18.45 13.43
CA ALA A 410 26.94 18.24 12.12
C ALA A 410 26.46 16.78 11.94
N ALA A 411 27.32 15.79 12.22
CA ALA A 411 26.96 14.38 12.13
C ALA A 411 25.82 13.99 13.09
N ARG A 412 25.80 14.59 14.30
CA ARG A 412 24.75 14.38 15.30
C ARG A 412 23.40 14.97 14.83
N ILE A 413 23.42 16.18 14.30
CA ILE A 413 22.23 16.83 13.72
C ILE A 413 21.72 16.02 12.51
N GLU A 414 22.61 15.51 11.67
CA GLU A 414 22.25 14.67 10.53
C GLU A 414 21.57 13.38 10.99
N LEU A 415 22.16 12.67 11.96
CA LEU A 415 21.58 11.45 12.53
C LEU A 415 20.20 11.72 13.15
N ALA A 416 20.06 12.80 13.93
CA ALA A 416 18.78 13.18 14.51
C ALA A 416 17.73 13.52 13.45
N ASN A 417 18.12 14.24 12.39
CA ASN A 417 17.21 14.59 11.31
C ASN A 417 16.80 13.38 10.47
N GLN A 418 17.68 12.38 10.28
CA GLN A 418 17.32 11.11 9.67
C GLN A 418 16.21 10.41 10.47
N ASP A 419 16.34 10.36 11.80
CA ASP A 419 15.32 9.77 12.66
C ASP A 419 14.00 10.54 12.63
N LEU A 420 14.05 11.87 12.75
CA LEU A 420 12.87 12.73 12.67
C LEU A 420 12.19 12.65 11.31
N SER A 421 12.96 12.53 10.23
CA SER A 421 12.45 12.34 8.87
C SER A 421 11.73 11.01 8.75
N ASN A 422 12.37 9.91 9.17
CA ASN A 422 11.75 8.58 9.19
C ASN A 422 10.47 8.55 10.04
N ALA A 423 10.50 9.17 11.23
CA ALA A 423 9.32 9.32 12.08
C ALA A 423 8.21 10.10 11.35
N PHE A 424 8.54 11.21 10.69
CA PHE A 424 7.59 12.04 9.96
C PHE A 424 6.93 11.28 8.80
N HIS A 425 7.69 10.48 8.04
CA HIS A 425 7.16 9.64 6.97
C HIS A 425 6.15 8.61 7.48
N ILE A 426 6.48 7.89 8.56
CA ILE A 426 5.57 6.92 9.18
C ILE A 426 4.33 7.63 9.73
N LEU A 427 4.51 8.76 10.43
CA LEU A 427 3.39 9.54 10.97
C LEU A 427 2.49 10.07 9.85
N ARG A 428 3.03 10.50 8.72
CA ARG A 428 2.23 10.96 7.60
C ARG A 428 1.34 9.85 7.04
N GLN A 429 1.90 8.66 6.86
CA GLN A 429 1.13 7.49 6.42
C GLN A 429 0.03 7.14 7.43
N LEU A 430 0.38 7.15 8.73
CA LEU A 430 -0.59 6.99 9.81
C LEU A 430 -1.68 8.05 9.79
N LEU A 431 -1.37 9.31 9.45
CA LEU A 431 -2.35 10.41 9.39
C LEU A 431 -3.38 10.15 8.28
N CYS A 432 -2.91 9.82 7.08
CA CYS A 432 -3.77 9.49 5.94
C CYS A 432 -4.59 8.23 6.20
N THR A 433 -3.98 7.21 6.78
CA THR A 433 -4.68 5.98 7.17
C THR A 433 -5.70 6.23 8.27
N ALA A 434 -5.40 7.07 9.27
CA ALA A 434 -6.33 7.42 10.33
C ALA A 434 -7.54 8.19 9.79
N ALA A 435 -7.33 9.10 8.83
CA ALA A 435 -8.42 9.79 8.14
C ALA A 435 -9.36 8.81 7.45
N ALA A 436 -8.80 7.78 6.81
CA ALA A 436 -9.55 6.77 6.08
C ALA A 436 -10.27 5.76 7.00
N TYR A 437 -9.65 5.35 8.13
CA TYR A 437 -10.25 4.36 9.03
C TYR A 437 -11.28 4.93 10.00
N TRP A 438 -11.06 6.16 10.51
CA TRP A 438 -11.84 6.73 11.62
C TRP A 438 -12.32 8.17 11.42
N GLU A 439 -11.93 8.89 10.35
CA GLU A 439 -12.18 10.32 10.08
C GLU A 439 -11.12 11.32 10.59
N GLU A 440 -11.10 12.52 9.98
CA GLU A 440 -10.14 13.63 10.17
C GLU A 440 -10.17 14.33 11.56
N HIS A 441 -10.90 13.78 12.51
CA HIS A 441 -10.99 14.29 13.89
C HIS A 441 -10.92 13.18 14.93
N SER A 442 -10.62 11.95 14.49
CA SER A 442 -10.45 10.81 15.39
C SER A 442 -9.31 11.03 16.38
N PHE A 443 -9.32 10.27 17.47
CA PHE A 443 -8.29 10.39 18.49
C PHE A 443 -6.90 10.07 17.93
N VAL A 444 -6.82 9.02 17.10
CA VAL A 444 -5.60 8.64 16.36
C VAL A 444 -5.14 9.76 15.44
N TYR A 445 -6.04 10.32 14.62
CA TYR A 445 -5.70 11.42 13.70
C TYR A 445 -5.14 12.64 14.45
N CYS A 446 -5.81 13.07 15.53
CA CYS A 446 -5.35 14.20 16.34
C CYS A 446 -4.03 13.92 17.06
N TRP A 447 -3.78 12.67 17.48
CA TRP A 447 -2.51 12.27 18.08
C TRP A 447 -1.38 12.39 17.05
N VAL A 448 -1.57 11.83 15.86
CA VAL A 448 -0.59 11.85 14.77
C VAL A 448 -0.32 13.29 14.31
N ALA A 449 -1.37 14.08 14.07
CA ALA A 449 -1.26 15.48 13.67
C ALA A 449 -0.44 16.30 14.69
N LYS A 450 -0.67 16.09 16.00
CA LYS A 450 0.13 16.74 17.04
C LYS A 450 1.62 16.35 16.97
N ARG A 451 1.95 15.07 16.76
CA ARG A 451 3.34 14.61 16.68
C ARG A 451 4.04 15.18 15.45
N MET A 452 3.38 15.11 14.28
CA MET A 452 3.88 15.72 13.04
C MET A 452 4.10 17.23 13.17
N GLY A 453 3.15 17.96 13.78
CA GLY A 453 3.32 19.39 14.05
C GLY A 453 4.54 19.68 14.93
N GLY A 454 4.84 18.78 15.88
CA GLY A 454 6.03 18.85 16.72
C GLY A 454 7.34 18.70 15.96
N ILE A 455 7.36 17.91 14.89
CA ILE A 455 8.55 17.73 14.05
C ILE A 455 8.71 18.93 13.11
N LEU A 456 7.63 19.37 12.46
CA LEU A 456 7.64 20.55 11.59
C LEU A 456 8.09 21.81 12.32
N GLU A 457 7.67 21.98 13.56
CA GLU A 457 8.12 23.11 14.38
C GLU A 457 9.63 23.07 14.66
N LEU A 458 10.21 21.88 14.91
CA LEU A 458 11.65 21.72 15.06
C LEU A 458 12.41 22.11 13.78
N TRP A 459 11.87 21.76 12.62
CA TRP A 459 12.44 22.14 11.32
C TRP A 459 12.14 23.59 10.90
N GLY A 460 11.45 24.36 11.73
CA GLY A 460 11.12 25.76 11.45
C GLY A 460 9.93 25.96 10.52
N CYS A 461 9.22 24.90 10.10
CA CYS A 461 7.98 24.93 9.34
C CYS A 461 6.78 25.34 10.21
N ARG A 462 6.87 26.54 10.81
CA ARG A 462 5.96 27.02 11.87
C ARG A 462 4.51 27.15 11.40
N ARG A 463 4.29 27.50 10.13
CA ARG A 463 2.95 27.66 9.55
C ARG A 463 2.26 26.30 9.41
N GLU A 464 2.97 25.32 8.88
CA GLU A 464 2.49 23.95 8.66
C GLU A 464 2.26 23.26 10.01
N ALA A 465 3.19 23.44 10.96
CA ALA A 465 3.04 22.98 12.33
C ALA A 465 1.77 23.55 12.99
N ARG A 466 1.54 24.86 12.86
CA ARG A 466 0.33 25.53 13.37
C ARG A 466 -0.95 24.92 12.79
N ASN A 467 -0.97 24.63 11.49
CA ASN A 467 -2.14 24.02 10.85
C ASN A 467 -2.44 22.63 11.45
N LEU A 468 -1.43 21.79 11.63
CA LEU A 468 -1.62 20.47 12.25
C LEU A 468 -2.05 20.56 13.72
N TYR A 469 -1.51 21.52 14.47
CA TYR A 469 -1.94 21.75 15.85
C TYR A 469 -3.38 22.24 15.95
N LEU A 470 -3.86 23.06 15.00
CA LEU A 470 -5.26 23.47 14.94
C LEU A 470 -6.17 22.27 14.74
N VAL A 471 -5.87 21.40 13.76
CA VAL A 471 -6.68 20.20 13.51
C VAL A 471 -6.66 19.27 14.72
N ALA A 472 -5.49 19.06 15.34
CA ALA A 472 -5.37 18.26 16.55
C ALA A 472 -6.16 18.85 17.73
N ARG A 473 -6.18 20.18 17.88
CA ARG A 473 -6.95 20.86 18.92
C ARG A 473 -8.44 20.68 18.67
N ASP A 474 -8.91 20.95 17.46
CA ASP A 474 -10.34 20.95 17.13
C ASP A 474 -10.96 19.57 17.30
N GLY A 475 -10.28 18.51 16.88
CA GLY A 475 -10.75 17.16 17.17
C GLY A 475 -10.72 16.84 18.67
N LYS A 476 -9.70 17.28 19.42
CA LYS A 476 -9.64 17.08 20.88
C LYS A 476 -10.72 17.84 21.65
N VAL A 477 -11.11 19.04 21.21
CA VAL A 477 -12.24 19.79 21.77
C VAL A 477 -13.52 18.97 21.60
N LYS A 478 -13.76 18.40 20.42
CA LYS A 478 -14.94 17.54 20.16
C LYS A 478 -14.93 16.29 21.05
N MET A 479 -13.75 15.70 21.30
CA MET A 479 -13.63 14.46 22.06
C MET A 479 -13.66 14.61 23.59
N PHE A 480 -13.07 15.70 24.12
CA PHE A 480 -12.81 15.85 25.56
C PHE A 480 -13.36 17.15 26.16
N GLY A 481 -13.88 18.06 25.33
CA GLY A 481 -14.27 19.40 25.74
C GLY A 481 -13.09 20.39 25.77
N ALA A 482 -13.41 21.69 25.73
CA ALA A 482 -12.42 22.76 25.68
C ALA A 482 -11.53 22.83 26.94
N ASP A 483 -12.06 22.43 28.09
CA ASP A 483 -11.38 22.53 29.38
C ASP A 483 -10.37 21.40 29.64
N HIS A 484 -10.28 20.40 28.76
CA HIS A 484 -9.35 19.29 28.95
C HIS A 484 -7.88 19.77 28.85
N TRP A 485 -7.01 19.29 29.75
CA TRP A 485 -5.60 19.73 29.85
C TRP A 485 -4.85 19.65 28.50
N SER A 486 -5.12 18.61 27.70
CA SER A 486 -4.45 18.43 26.41
C SER A 486 -4.88 19.44 25.36
N VAL A 487 -6.10 19.99 25.49
CA VAL A 487 -6.62 21.06 24.63
C VAL A 487 -5.98 22.37 25.03
N ARG A 488 -5.95 22.69 26.33
CA ARG A 488 -5.27 23.88 26.85
C ARG A 488 -3.80 23.95 26.43
N ASN A 489 -3.07 22.85 26.58
CA ASN A 489 -1.66 22.78 26.14
C ASN A 489 -1.49 23.05 24.63
N LEU A 490 -2.43 22.63 23.78
CA LEU A 490 -2.39 22.93 22.35
C LEU A 490 -2.77 24.39 22.07
N GLN A 491 -3.72 24.93 22.82
CA GLN A 491 -4.14 26.32 22.72
C GLN A 491 -2.99 27.28 23.08
N ASP A 492 -2.31 27.05 24.21
CA ASP A 492 -1.13 27.82 24.61
C ASP A 492 -0.03 27.76 23.54
N LYS A 493 0.16 26.59 22.95
CA LYS A 493 1.15 26.37 21.89
C LYS A 493 0.80 27.12 20.59
N LEU A 494 -0.47 27.12 20.21
CA LEU A 494 -0.99 27.86 19.06
C LEU A 494 -0.86 29.37 19.25
N GLU A 495 -1.07 29.87 20.45
CA GLU A 495 -0.91 31.29 20.79
C GLU A 495 0.56 31.72 20.65
N ARG A 496 1.50 30.94 21.21
CA ARG A 496 2.94 31.17 21.04
C ARG A 496 3.34 31.19 19.57
N LEU A 497 2.95 30.18 18.80
CA LEU A 497 3.27 30.11 17.37
C LEU A 497 2.64 31.25 16.56
N THR A 498 1.42 31.67 16.90
CA THR A 498 0.76 32.78 16.22
C THR A 498 1.47 34.11 16.52
N TYR A 499 2.00 34.29 17.73
CA TYR A 499 2.82 35.44 18.07
C TYR A 499 4.13 35.45 17.25
N THR A 500 4.87 34.34 17.23
CA THR A 500 6.15 34.23 16.48
C THR A 500 6.00 34.25 14.96
N LEU A 501 4.80 34.07 14.41
CA LEU A 501 4.51 34.22 12.98
C LEU A 501 4.09 35.65 12.59
N ARG A 502 3.78 36.51 13.57
CA ARG A 502 3.45 37.93 13.36
C ARG A 502 4.70 38.82 13.41
N GLU A 503 5.69 38.41 14.21
CA GLU A 503 7.08 38.89 14.12
C GLU A 503 7.75 38.33 12.86
#